data_AF-A0A8J7P4L9-F1
#
_entry.id   AF-A0A8J7P4L9-F1
#
_cell.length_a   1.000
_cell.length_b   1.000
_cell.length_c   1.000
_cell.angle_alpha   90.00
_cell.angle_beta   90.00
_cell.angle_gamma   90.00
#
_symmetry.space_group_name_H-M   'P 1'
#
loop_
_entity.id
_entity.type
_entity.pdbx_description
1 polymer ?
#
loop_
_entity_poly.entity_id
_entity_poly.type
_entity_poly.pdbx_seq_one_letter_code
_entity_poly.pdbx_strand_id
1 'polypeptide(L)'
;SLSPVPVVRRPQYLREALLRFRRTGDFEGTYEALTMGEWAWQYFRTLGPPREELLKQHVFRYLSAFLLDSGFRIEPCDRYSSETNGAKITSTRHW
;
A
#
# COMPACT_ATOMS: atom_id res chain seq x y z
N SER A 1 5.99 21.64 -5.61
CA SER A 1 4.53 21.44 -5.69
C SER A 1 4.29 19.95 -5.61
N LEU A 2 3.65 19.46 -4.53
CA LEU A 2 3.22 18.06 -4.50
C LEU A 2 2.08 17.93 -5.51
N SER A 3 2.25 17.06 -6.50
CA SER A 3 1.19 16.74 -7.46
C SER A 3 -0.07 16.29 -6.70
N PRO A 4 -1.27 16.67 -7.14
CA PRO A 4 -2.50 16.26 -6.46
C PRO A 4 -2.57 14.73 -6.39
N VAL A 5 -2.90 14.20 -5.21
CA VAL A 5 -3.09 12.76 -5.03
C VAL A 5 -4.28 12.34 -5.90
N PRO A 6 -4.12 11.35 -6.79
CA PRO A 6 -5.23 10.89 -7.61
C PRO A 6 -6.34 10.35 -6.71
N VAL A 7 -7.60 10.49 -7.14
CA VAL A 7 -8.73 9.87 -6.44
C VAL A 7 -8.58 8.35 -6.54
N VAL A 8 -7.97 7.76 -5.52
CA VAL A 8 -7.79 6.32 -5.42
C VAL A 8 -9.19 5.68 -5.30
N ARG A 9 -9.36 4.48 -5.87
CA ARG A 9 -10.61 3.71 -5.83
C ARG A 9 -11.27 3.72 -4.44
N ARG A 10 -12.59 3.48 -4.42
CA ARG A 10 -13.40 3.30 -3.20
C ARG A 10 -12.63 2.43 -2.17
N PRO A 11 -12.49 2.85 -0.90
CA PRO A 11 -11.69 2.16 0.12
C PRO A 11 -11.98 0.66 0.27
N GLN A 12 -13.22 0.25 -0.02
CA GLN A 12 -13.66 -1.15 -0.02
C GLN A 12 -12.86 -2.03 -0.99
N TYR A 13 -12.64 -1.55 -2.22
CA TYR A 13 -11.92 -2.32 -3.24
C TYR A 13 -10.44 -2.51 -2.87
N LEU A 14 -9.79 -1.46 -2.34
CA LEU A 14 -8.41 -1.55 -1.85
C LEU A 14 -8.30 -2.58 -0.73
N ARG A 15 -9.28 -2.58 0.19
CA ARG A 15 -9.35 -3.55 1.28
C ARG A 15 -9.51 -4.97 0.77
N GLU A 16 -10.37 -5.20 -0.22
CA GLU A 16 -10.56 -6.52 -0.83
C GLU A 16 -9.29 -7.04 -1.51
N ALA A 17 -8.57 -6.19 -2.25
CA ALA A 17 -7.29 -6.53 -2.87
C ALA A 17 -6.25 -6.97 -1.82
N LEU A 18 -6.13 -6.21 -0.71
CA LEU A 18 -5.23 -6.57 0.39
C LEU A 18 -5.66 -7.85 1.12
N LEU A 19 -6.96 -8.09 1.32
CA LEU A 19 -7.45 -9.34 1.90
C LEU A 19 -7.18 -10.56 0.99
N ARG A 20 -7.23 -10.38 -0.33
CA ARG A 20 -6.80 -11.41 -1.29
C ARG A 20 -5.30 -11.65 -1.21
N PHE A 21 -4.49 -10.59 -1.21
CA PHE A 21 -3.04 -10.68 -1.09
C PHE A 21 -2.60 -11.48 0.13
N ARG A 22 -3.21 -11.25 1.31
CA ARG A 22 -2.90 -12.00 2.54
C ARG A 22 -3.10 -13.51 2.42
N ARG A 23 -3.92 -13.98 1.46
CA ARG A 23 -4.16 -15.40 1.21
C ARG A 23 -3.26 -15.95 0.11
N THR A 24 -2.93 -15.14 -0.90
CA THR A 24 -2.24 -15.61 -2.11
C THR A 24 -0.75 -15.31 -2.12
N GLY A 25 -0.28 -14.27 -1.41
CA GLY A 25 1.07 -13.74 -1.55
C GLY A 25 1.37 -13.19 -2.96
N ASP A 26 0.36 -12.95 -3.77
CA ASP A 26 0.50 -12.56 -5.19
C ASP A 26 0.78 -11.06 -5.30
N PHE A 27 2.07 -10.70 -5.33
CA PHE A 27 2.53 -9.31 -5.42
C PHE A 27 2.10 -8.63 -6.72
N GLU A 28 2.34 -9.28 -7.86
CA GLU A 28 2.06 -8.72 -9.18
C GLU A 28 0.56 -8.49 -9.37
N GLY A 29 -0.26 -9.53 -9.16
CA GLY A 29 -1.70 -9.42 -9.32
C GLY A 29 -2.33 -8.42 -8.34
N THR A 30 -1.75 -8.26 -7.15
CA THR A 30 -2.19 -7.25 -6.18
C THR A 30 -1.81 -5.84 -6.63
N TYR A 31 -0.59 -5.64 -7.14
CA TYR A 31 -0.17 -4.33 -7.67
C TYR A 31 -1.02 -3.91 -8.85
N GLU A 32 -1.28 -4.81 -9.80
CA GLU A 32 -2.19 -4.57 -10.91
C GLU A 32 -3.58 -4.18 -10.41
N ALA A 33 -4.15 -4.93 -9.46
CA ALA A 33 -5.45 -4.60 -8.88
C ALA A 33 -5.45 -3.20 -8.22
N LEU A 34 -4.42 -2.88 -7.44
CA LEU A 34 -4.28 -1.59 -6.77
C LEU A 34 -4.07 -0.43 -7.76
N THR A 35 -3.48 -0.68 -8.93
CA THR A 35 -3.14 0.32 -9.94
C THR A 35 -4.04 0.28 -11.17
N MET A 36 -5.17 -0.42 -11.12
CA MET A 36 -6.12 -0.49 -12.24
C MET A 36 -7.20 0.60 -12.17
N GLY A 37 -7.40 1.33 -13.26
CA GLY A 37 -8.52 2.26 -13.48
C GLY A 37 -8.10 3.58 -14.13
N GLU A 38 -9.11 4.39 -14.49
CA GLU A 38 -8.90 5.67 -15.19
C GLU A 38 -7.92 6.62 -14.49
N TRP A 39 -7.96 6.68 -13.15
CA TRP A 39 -7.04 7.52 -12.37
C TRP A 39 -5.57 7.11 -12.53
N ALA A 40 -5.33 5.79 -12.59
CA ALA A 40 -3.99 5.24 -12.67
C ALA A 40 -3.41 5.46 -14.06
N TRP A 41 -4.21 5.27 -15.11
CA TRP A 41 -3.79 5.52 -16.48
C TRP A 41 -3.27 6.96 -16.67
N GLN A 42 -3.98 7.95 -16.13
CA GLN A 42 -3.55 9.35 -16.20
C GLN A 42 -2.26 9.60 -15.40
N TYR A 43 -2.15 9.02 -14.20
CA TYR A 43 -0.98 9.15 -13.33
C TYR A 43 0.27 8.52 -13.97
N PHE A 44 0.19 7.25 -14.37
CA PHE A 44 1.31 6.51 -14.96
C PHE A 44 1.75 7.05 -16.31
N ARG A 45 0.83 7.56 -17.14
CA ARG A 45 1.16 8.23 -18.41
C ARG A 45 2.15 9.40 -18.22
N THR A 46 2.11 10.07 -17.07
CA THR A 46 2.99 11.21 -16.76
C THR A 46 4.26 10.84 -15.98
N LEU A 47 4.31 9.62 -15.41
CA LEU A 47 5.41 9.19 -14.53
C LEU A 47 6.63 8.72 -15.33
N GLY A 48 6.39 8.00 -16.44
CA GLY A 48 7.41 7.35 -17.26
C GLY A 48 7.96 6.04 -16.66
N PRO A 49 8.51 5.13 -17.49
CA PRO A 49 8.81 3.75 -17.08
C PRO A 49 9.74 3.61 -15.87
N PRO A 50 10.85 4.37 -15.73
CA PRO A 50 11.74 4.22 -14.58
C PRO A 50 11.08 4.59 -13.25
N ARG A 51 10.19 5.59 -13.24
CA ARG A 51 9.50 6.01 -12.01
C ARG A 51 8.37 5.07 -11.66
N GLU A 52 7.73 4.48 -12.66
CA GLU A 52 6.72 3.44 -12.46
C GLU A 52 7.32 2.22 -11.78
N GLU A 53 8.50 1.76 -12.23
CA GLU A 53 9.21 0.65 -11.60
C GLU A 53 9.60 0.97 -10.14
N LEU A 54 10.06 2.19 -9.86
CA LEU A 54 10.34 2.63 -8.48
C LEU A 54 9.07 2.65 -7.61
N LEU A 55 7.93 3.07 -8.16
CA LEU A 55 6.66 3.02 -7.44
C LEU A 55 6.25 1.57 -7.16
N LYS A 56 6.39 0.68 -8.13
CA LYS A 56 6.08 -0.75 -7.98
C LYS A 56 6.90 -1.38 -6.85
N GLN A 57 8.21 -1.16 -6.84
CA GLN A 57 9.09 -1.62 -5.76
C GLN A 57 8.67 -1.06 -4.40
N HIS A 58 8.26 0.21 -4.36
CA HIS A 58 7.79 0.83 -3.12
C HIS A 58 6.47 0.23 -2.63
N VAL A 59 5.52 -0.04 -3.52
CA VAL A 59 4.26 -0.72 -3.20
C VAL A 59 4.54 -2.14 -2.69
N PHE A 60 5.44 -2.88 -3.34
CA PHE A 60 5.83 -4.23 -2.91
C PHE A 60 6.39 -4.24 -1.48
N ARG A 61 7.21 -3.25 -1.10
CA ARG A 61 7.70 -3.13 0.27
C ARG A 61 6.56 -3.01 1.29
N TYR A 62 5.51 -2.25 0.99
CA TYR A 62 4.34 -2.17 1.87
C TYR A 62 3.51 -3.44 1.87
N LEU A 63 3.35 -4.11 0.72
CA LEU A 63 2.68 -5.40 0.66
C LEU A 63 3.38 -6.45 1.53
N SER A 64 4.71 -6.49 1.54
CA SER A 64 5.47 -7.40 2.39
C SER A 64 5.15 -7.25 3.88
N ALA A 65 4.76 -6.06 4.34
CA ALA A 65 4.33 -5.83 5.72
C ALA A 65 3.01 -6.54 6.09
N PHE A 66 2.23 -7.02 5.10
CA PHE A 66 0.99 -7.75 5.30
C PHE A 66 1.16 -9.28 5.25
N LEU A 67 2.35 -9.77 4.91
CA LEU A 67 2.65 -11.20 4.95
C LEU A 67 2.61 -11.69 6.41
N LEU A 68 2.16 -12.94 6.60
CA LEU A 68 2.03 -13.54 7.93
C LEU A 68 3.38 -13.69 8.65
N ASP A 69 4.46 -13.88 7.90
CA ASP A 69 5.82 -14.08 8.37
C ASP A 69 6.63 -12.79 8.52
N SER A 70 6.04 -11.63 8.21
CA SER A 70 6.66 -10.31 8.38
C SER A 70 7.11 -10.05 9.83
N GLY A 71 6.48 -10.71 10.81
CA GLY A 71 6.84 -10.62 12.21
C GLY A 71 6.42 -9.32 12.90
N PHE A 72 5.63 -8.47 12.22
CA PHE A 72 5.04 -7.26 12.78
C PHE A 72 3.67 -6.95 12.18
N ARG A 73 2.96 -5.99 12.78
CA ARG A 73 1.73 -5.41 12.22
C ARG A 73 1.69 -3.89 12.43
N ILE A 74 0.95 -3.21 11.56
CA ILE A 74 0.67 -1.77 11.66
C ILE A 74 -0.66 -1.59 12.40
N GLU A 75 -0.68 -0.75 13.43
CA GLU A 75 -1.88 -0.46 14.24
C GLU A 75 -2.13 1.05 14.37
N PRO A 76 -3.38 1.48 14.60
CA PRO A 76 -3.67 2.85 15.00
C PRO A 76 -2.89 3.25 16.26
N CYS A 77 -2.46 4.52 16.30
CA CYS A 77 -1.75 5.11 17.44
C CYS A 77 -2.20 6.55 17.67
N ASP A 78 -2.62 6.86 18.89
CA ASP A 78 -3.09 8.16 19.36
C ASP A 78 -2.19 8.75 20.47
N ARG A 79 -1.00 8.18 20.66
CA ARG A 79 -0.08 8.54 21.74
C ARG A 79 0.43 9.98 21.67
N TYR A 80 0.66 10.51 20.47
CA TYR A 80 1.29 11.81 20.27
C TYR A 80 0.23 12.87 19.98
N SER A 81 0.09 13.83 20.89
CA SER A 81 -0.88 14.92 20.79
C SER A 81 -0.67 15.84 19.58
N SER A 82 0.52 15.84 19.00
CA SER A 82 0.86 16.57 17.78
C SER A 82 0.47 15.86 16.49
N GLU A 83 0.04 14.60 16.54
CA GLU A 83 -0.30 13.80 15.36
C GLU A 83 -1.80 13.46 15.32
N THR A 84 -2.38 13.51 14.13
CA THR A 84 -3.73 12.97 13.84
C THR A 84 -3.60 11.83 12.85
N ASN A 85 -4.33 10.72 13.06
CA ASN A 85 -4.21 9.47 12.29
C ASN A 85 -2.83 8.78 12.41
N GLY A 86 -2.22 8.83 13.60
CA GLY A 86 -0.96 8.14 13.87
C GLY A 86 -1.08 6.63 13.74
N ALA A 87 0.06 5.99 13.49
CA ALA A 87 0.19 4.54 13.42
C ALA A 87 1.47 4.08 14.14
N LYS A 88 1.47 2.84 14.63
CA LYS A 88 2.63 2.21 15.28
C LYS A 88 2.89 0.83 14.68
N ILE A 89 4.13 0.37 14.82
CA ILE A 89 4.54 -1.00 14.50
C ILE A 89 4.55 -1.81 15.80
N THR A 90 3.90 -2.97 15.79
CA THR A 90 3.87 -3.89 16.93
C THR A 90 4.36 -5.26 16.49
N SER A 91 5.26 -5.88 17.26
CA SER A 91 5.77 -7.22 16.97
C SER A 91 4.66 -8.27 17.07
N THR A 92 4.68 -9.25 16.16
CA THR A 92 3.79 -10.43 16.20
C THR A 92 4.52 -11.71 16.58
N ARG A 93 5.84 -11.63 16.84
CA ARG A 93 6.69 -12.75 17.28
C ARG A 93 7.77 -12.31 18.26
N HIS A 94 8.45 -13.27 18.87
CA HIS A 94 9.71 -13.01 19.57
C HIS A 94 10.83 -12.78 18.56
N TRP A 95 11.75 -11.87 18.90
CA TRP A 95 12.94 -11.53 18.13
C TRP A 95 14.19 -11.84 18.93
#